data_AF-A0A6I3B2E8-F1
#
_entry.id   AF-A0A6I3B2E8-F1
#
_cell.length_a   1.000
_cell.length_b   1.000
_cell.length_c   1.000
_cell.angle_alpha   90.00
_cell.angle_beta   90.00
_cell.angle_gamma   90.00
#
_symmetry.space_group_name_H-M   'P 1'
#
loop_
_entity.id
_entity.type
_entity.pdbx_description
1 polymer ?
#
loop_
_entity_poly.entity_id
_entity_poly.type
_entity_poly.pdbx_seq_one_letter_code
_entity_poly.pdbx_strand_id
1 'polypeptide(L)' 'MSENFEFDDDKNRSNRIKHGITFGFARGIWLDRNMVVLQAKTEQEERIRIISARRARASERAQYEWQRVR' A
#
# COMPACT_ATOMS: atom_id res chain seq x y z
N MET A 1 -17.66 5.47 12.48
CA MET A 1 -17.41 6.57 11.52
C MET A 1 -17.56 5.98 10.13
N SER A 2 -18.59 6.37 9.37
CA SER A 2 -18.71 6.00 7.96
C SER A 2 -17.92 7.01 7.15
N GLU A 3 -16.66 6.70 6.85
CA GLU A 3 -15.91 7.49 5.86
C GLU A 3 -16.50 7.17 4.47
N ASN A 4 -17.31 8.09 3.95
CA ASN A 4 -17.78 8.00 2.59
C ASN A 4 -16.59 8.20 1.65
N PHE A 5 -16.29 7.16 0.89
CA PHE A 5 -15.16 7.15 -0.02
C PHE A 5 -15.71 7.18 -1.44
N GLU A 6 -15.56 8.33 -2.08
CA GLU A 6 -16.08 8.61 -3.42
C GLU A 6 -15.03 8.32 -4.49
N PHE A 7 -15.47 7.72 -5.59
CA PHE A 7 -14.65 7.53 -6.77
C PHE A 7 -15.53 7.55 -8.02
N ASP A 8 -14.91 7.90 -9.13
CA ASP A 8 -15.52 7.86 -10.45
C ASP A 8 -15.67 6.41 -10.94
N ASP A 9 -16.86 6.06 -11.44
CA ASP A 9 -17.19 4.70 -11.86
C ASP A 9 -16.45 4.27 -13.14
N ASP A 10 -16.22 5.20 -14.07
CA ASP A 10 -15.47 4.92 -15.31
C ASP A 10 -14.00 4.64 -14.99
N LYS A 11 -13.46 5.36 -14.01
CA LYS A 11 -12.13 5.12 -13.49
C LYS A 11 -12.06 3.79 -12.73
N ASN A 12 -13.08 3.45 -11.95
CA ASN A 12 -13.14 2.17 -11.23
C ASN A 12 -13.17 0.99 -12.22
N ARG A 13 -13.97 1.08 -13.29
CA ARG A 13 -13.99 0.10 -14.38
C ARG A 13 -12.64 0.01 -15.10
N SER A 14 -12.04 1.15 -15.42
CA SER A 14 -10.71 1.20 -16.05
C SER A 14 -9.64 0.56 -15.18
N ASN A 15 -9.66 0.79 -13.87
CA ASN A 15 -8.72 0.23 -12.92
C ASN A 15 -8.90 -1.29 -12.78
N ARG A 16 -10.15 -1.76 -12.80
CA ARG A 16 -10.48 -3.19 -12.83
C ARG A 16 -9.93 -3.88 -14.08
N ILE A 17 -10.03 -3.25 -15.24
CA ILE A 17 -9.49 -3.79 -16.51
C ILE A 17 -7.96 -3.80 -16.49
N LYS A 18 -7.33 -2.68 -16.12
CA LYS A 18 -5.86 -2.53 -16.19
C LYS A 18 -5.12 -3.32 -15.11
N HIS A 19 -5.70 -3.45 -13.92
CA HIS A 19 -5.00 -3.93 -12.73
C HIS A 19 -5.73 -5.03 -11.96
N GLY A 20 -6.91 -5.46 -12.41
CA GLY A 20 -7.69 -6.53 -11.77
C GLY A 20 -8.39 -6.13 -10.47
N ILE A 21 -8.23 -4.88 -10.00
CA ILE A 21 -8.73 -4.42 -8.69
C ILE A 21 -9.65 -3.21 -8.82
N THR A 22 -10.69 -3.16 -7.98
CA THR A 22 -11.61 -2.01 -7.85
C THR A 22 -11.21 -1.13 -6.67
N PHE A 23 -11.61 0.14 -6.68
CA PHE A 23 -11.38 1.04 -5.54
C PHE A 23 -12.14 0.58 -4.29
N GLY A 24 -13.34 0.04 -4.46
CA GLY A 24 -14.11 -0.56 -3.37
C GLY A 24 -13.36 -1.71 -2.68
N PHE A 25 -12.68 -2.57 -3.45
CA PHE A 25 -11.84 -3.64 -2.91
C PHE A 25 -10.57 -3.07 -2.24
N ALA A 26 -9.94 -2.06 -2.86
CA ALA A 26 -8.75 -1.42 -2.31
C ALA A 26 -8.99 -0.83 -0.91
N ARG A 27 -10.17 -0.24 -0.64
CA ARG A 27 -10.52 0.28 0.71
C ARG A 27 -10.31 -0.73 1.83
N GLY A 28 -10.52 -2.02 1.57
CA GLY A 28 -10.34 -3.08 2.56
C GLY A 28 -8.91 -3.15 3.11
N ILE A 29 -7.91 -2.69 2.35
CA ILE A 29 -6.50 -2.71 2.76
C ILE A 29 -6.25 -1.78 3.97
N TRP A 30 -7.02 -0.69 4.11
CA TRP A 30 -6.86 0.28 5.20
C TRP A 30 -7.26 -0.31 6.57
N LEU A 31 -8.06 -1.38 6.54
CA LEU A 31 -8.51 -2.12 7.72
C LEU A 31 -7.69 -3.40 7.95
N ASP A 32 -6.77 -3.75 7.04
CA ASP A 32 -5.93 -4.93 7.18
C ASP A 32 -4.81 -4.66 8.20
N ARG A 33 -4.82 -5.42 9.30
CA ARG A 33 -3.77 -5.37 10.34
C ARG A 33 -2.38 -5.71 9.81
N ASN A 34 -2.27 -6.30 8.63
CA ASN A 34 -1.01 -6.67 7.97
C ASN A 34 -0.62 -5.73 6.82
N MET A 35 -1.27 -4.58 6.68
CA MET A 35 -0.88 -3.56 5.71
C MET A 35 0.59 -3.16 5.89
N VAL A 36 1.42 -3.34 4.86
CA VAL A 36 2.79 -2.80 4.82
C VAL A 36 2.76 -1.51 4.05
N VAL A 37 3.57 -0.54 4.45
CA VAL A 37 3.69 0.76 3.77
C VAL A 37 5.09 0.90 3.14
N LEU A 38 5.18 1.18 1.84
CA LEU A 38 6.45 1.42 1.13
C LEU A 38 6.55 2.85 0.66
N GLN A 39 7.74 3.46 0.76
CA GLN A 39 7.98 4.81 0.24
C GLN A 39 8.32 4.77 -1.24
N ALA A 40 7.61 5.54 -2.09
CA ALA A 40 8.00 5.65 -3.48
C ALA A 40 9.08 6.72 -3.61
N LYS A 41 10.11 6.44 -4.40
CA LYS A 41 10.99 7.52 -4.89
C LYS A 41 10.17 8.41 -5.80
N THR A 42 10.05 9.69 -5.45
CA THR A 42 9.56 10.72 -6.36
C THR A 42 10.61 11.81 -6.45
N GLU A 43 10.86 12.28 -7.66
CA GLU A 43 11.90 13.28 -7.92
C GLU A 43 11.46 14.71 -7.59
N GLN A 44 10.23 14.89 -7.07
CA GLN A 44 9.64 16.21 -6.90
C GLN A 44 9.19 16.50 -5.45
N GLU A 45 8.69 15.51 -4.69
CA GLU A 45 8.43 15.62 -3.24
C GLU A 45 8.50 14.25 -2.54
N GLU A 46 8.90 14.17 -1.28
CA GLU A 46 8.86 12.90 -0.52
C GLU A 46 7.41 12.39 -0.42
N ARG A 47 7.09 11.29 -1.12
CA ARG A 47 5.78 10.65 -1.01
C ARG A 47 5.91 9.16 -0.82
N ILE A 48 5.16 8.64 0.15
CA ILE A 48 5.14 7.22 0.44
C ILE A 48 4.02 6.53 -0.39
N ARG A 49 4.36 5.55 -1.25
CA ARG A 49 3.39 4.77 -2.04
C ARG A 49 3.69 3.27 -1.93
N ILE A 50 2.69 2.57 -1.41
CA ILE A 50 2.69 1.13 -1.20
C ILE A 50 2.16 0.42 -2.43
N ILE A 51 2.86 -0.62 -2.90
CA ILE A 51 2.42 -1.44 -4.03
C ILE A 51 2.07 -2.88 -3.57
N SER A 52 2.79 -3.47 -2.61
CA SER A 52 2.39 -4.72 -1.97
C SER A 52 3.12 -4.95 -0.63
N ALA A 53 2.62 -5.91 0.16
CA ALA A 53 2.93 -6.13 1.55
C ALA A 53 3.05 -7.63 1.88
N ARG A 54 4.11 -8.07 2.57
CA ARG A 54 4.18 -9.41 3.18
C ARG A 54 4.92 -9.40 4.51
N ARG A 55 4.65 -10.41 5.34
CA ARG A 55 5.37 -10.63 6.61
C ARG A 55 6.87 -10.80 6.35
N ALA A 56 7.65 -9.99 7.07
CA ALA A 56 9.10 -10.15 7.12
C ALA A 56 9.47 -11.50 7.77
N ARG A 57 10.48 -12.17 7.23
CA ARG A 57 11.09 -13.34 7.85
C ARG A 57 11.94 -12.90 9.04
N ALA A 58 12.22 -13.83 9.95
CA ALA A 58 13.05 -13.54 11.13
C ALA A 58 14.45 -13.00 10.74
N SER A 59 15.02 -13.50 9.64
CA SER A 59 16.29 -13.02 9.08
C SER A 59 16.22 -11.58 8.56
N GLU A 60 15.15 -11.24 7.84
CA GLU A 60 14.92 -9.89 7.30
C GLU A 60 14.76 -8.86 8.44
N ARG A 61 14.09 -9.23 9.54
CA ARG A 61 14.00 -8.40 10.76
C ARG A 61 15.34 -8.18 11.42
N ALA A 62 16.14 -9.24 11.59
CA ALA A 62 17.46 -9.12 12.19
C ALA A 62 18.36 -8.19 11.37
N GLN A 63 18.35 -8.30 10.03
CA GLN A 63 19.12 -7.42 9.15
C GLN A 63 18.72 -5.94 9.26
N TYR A 64 17.42 -5.65 9.36
CA TYR A 64 16.93 -4.27 9.52
C TYR A 64 17.39 -3.66 10.86
N GLU A 65 17.27 -4.39 11.96
CA GLU A 65 17.73 -3.92 13.27
C GLU A 65 19.26 -3.71 13.31
N TRP A 66 20.02 -4.62 12.70
CA TRP A 66 21.48 -4.47 12.56
C TRP A 66 21.88 -3.22 11.75
N GLN A 67 21.12 -2.87 10.71
CA GLN A 67 21.35 -1.67 9.90
C GLN A 67 20.94 -0.37 10.61
N ARG A 68 20.05 -0.44 11.61
CA ARG A 68 19.52 0.71 12.35
C ARG A 68 20.42 1.16 13.52
N VAL A 69 21.28 0.25 14.02
CA VAL A 69 22.15 0.48 15.20
C VAL A 69 23.58 0.91 14.80
N ARG A 70 23.83 1.12 13.50
CA ARG A 70 25.07 1.69 12.97
C ARG A 70 24.86 3.14 12.56
#